data_AF-A0A6A5S9Y7-F1
#
_entry.id   AF-A0A6A5S9Y7-F1
#
_cell.length_a   1.000
_cell.length_b   1.000
_cell.length_c   1.000
_cell.angle_alpha   90.00
_cell.angle_beta   90.00
_cell.angle_gamma   90.00
#
_symmetry.space_group_name_H-M   'P 1'
#
loop_
_entity.id
_entity.type
_entity.pdbx_description
1 polymer ?
#
loop_
_entity_poly.entity_id
_entity_poly.type
_entity_poly.pdbx_seq_one_letter_code
_entity_poly.pdbx_strand_id
1 'polypeptide(L)'
;MRKVIQLVTHPEDDTDSEIELLPSKSLTKKFARPASKPNMKLIVAHHADDSMFDAGDEEDSDNEQPKFSLVTPAMKRNQRILDPSKPEHAALIASATKVGTEYYDSDAQDVPGDVKDTSKPDLFRNVAWGSYATSYDNEAEFVKEPEFTQFVPGRFELLPDGTLRDQKSKLIIKLLDKAGRKRIFANPPPRDWASQEAITALNKRTVQQIRRNTNVRFREVVRAYVPEERRWILENLSSGKPTQGWKTFVEDFNKRFEGMKIAGAIGTRPYRSHSSLTKEVERFGADFYVKGLMPVTARKGKKE
;
A
#
# COMPACT_ATOMS: atom_id res chain seq x y z
N MET A 1 -23.76 -39.27 8.78
CA MET A 1 -23.69 -38.94 7.33
C MET A 1 -22.58 -37.91 7.13
N ARG A 2 -21.50 -38.26 6.42
CA ARG A 2 -20.40 -37.32 6.12
C ARG A 2 -20.74 -36.55 4.84
N LYS A 3 -20.88 -35.22 4.91
CA LYS A 3 -21.10 -34.35 3.74
C LYS A 3 -19.83 -34.35 2.88
N VAL A 4 -19.98 -34.69 1.60
CA VAL A 4 -18.94 -34.57 0.58
C VAL A 4 -18.79 -33.09 0.23
N ILE A 5 -17.60 -32.52 0.42
CA ILE A 5 -17.30 -31.11 0.16
C ILE A 5 -16.87 -30.97 -1.31
N GLN A 6 -17.64 -30.23 -2.10
CA GLN A 6 -17.38 -29.96 -3.52
C GLN A 6 -16.41 -28.78 -3.65
N LEU A 7 -15.28 -28.95 -4.35
CA LEU A 7 -14.28 -27.91 -4.59
C LEU A 7 -14.64 -27.08 -5.83
N VAL A 8 -14.54 -25.75 -5.72
CA VAL A 8 -14.69 -24.81 -6.85
C VAL A 8 -13.47 -23.86 -6.85
N THR A 9 -12.84 -23.67 -8.00
CA THR A 9 -11.68 -22.79 -8.21
C THR A 9 -12.08 -21.53 -8.97
N HIS A 10 -11.44 -20.39 -8.67
CA HIS A 10 -11.63 -19.11 -9.37
C HIS A 10 -10.30 -18.50 -9.81
N PRO A 11 -10.29 -17.71 -10.91
CA PRO A 11 -9.12 -16.97 -11.37
C PRO A 11 -8.76 -15.83 -10.40
N GLU A 12 -7.46 -15.57 -10.28
CA GLU A 12 -6.89 -14.56 -9.38
C GLU A 12 -7.32 -13.16 -9.80
N ASP A 13 -7.94 -12.42 -8.87
CA ASP A 13 -8.25 -11.00 -9.07
C ASP A 13 -7.53 -10.16 -8.00
N ASP A 14 -6.85 -9.15 -8.52
CA ASP A 14 -5.76 -8.37 -7.93
C ASP A 14 -6.34 -7.21 -7.09
N THR A 15 -7.14 -7.56 -6.08
CA THR A 15 -7.84 -6.59 -5.23
C THR A 15 -7.14 -6.40 -3.89
N ASP A 16 -6.24 -5.40 -3.80
CA ASP A 16 -5.71 -4.92 -2.53
C ASP A 16 -6.54 -3.73 -2.03
N SER A 17 -7.44 -4.07 -1.11
CA SER A 17 -8.39 -3.22 -0.42
C SER A 17 -7.76 -2.08 0.39
N GLU A 18 -8.61 -1.08 0.60
CA GLU A 18 -8.36 0.26 1.11
C GLU A 18 -7.47 0.37 2.36
N ILE A 19 -6.70 1.45 2.36
CA ILE A 19 -6.02 2.00 3.51
C ILE A 19 -7.09 2.48 4.51
N GLU A 20 -7.22 1.80 5.66
CA GLU A 20 -7.93 2.35 6.82
C GLU A 20 -7.13 3.55 7.34
N LEU A 21 -7.57 4.75 6.98
CA LEU A 21 -7.19 6.01 7.61
C LEU A 21 -8.41 6.55 8.36
N LEU A 22 -8.38 6.38 9.68
CA LEU A 22 -9.16 7.14 10.70
C LEU A 22 -10.61 6.67 10.99
N PRO A 23 -11.18 7.04 12.16
CA PRO A 23 -12.31 6.34 12.77
C PRO A 23 -13.64 6.68 12.07
N SER A 24 -14.48 5.65 11.92
CA SER A 24 -15.75 5.72 11.22
C SER A 24 -16.78 6.57 11.96
N LYS A 25 -17.17 7.70 11.37
CA LYS A 25 -18.52 8.25 11.56
C LYS A 25 -19.42 7.66 10.48
N SER A 26 -20.42 6.90 10.94
CA SER A 26 -21.45 6.27 10.13
C SER A 26 -22.18 7.29 9.25
N LEU A 27 -22.13 7.11 7.93
CA LEU A 27 -23.01 7.79 7.00
C LEU A 27 -23.75 6.76 6.13
N THR A 28 -25.06 6.91 6.16
CA THR A 28 -26.10 6.05 5.61
C THR A 28 -26.14 6.11 4.08
N LYS A 29 -26.24 4.93 3.47
CA LYS A 29 -26.23 4.66 2.03
C LYS A 29 -27.56 5.07 1.37
N LYS A 30 -27.50 5.77 0.22
CA LYS A 30 -28.60 5.78 -0.78
C LYS A 30 -28.06 5.34 -2.13
N PHE A 31 -28.73 4.35 -2.71
CA PHE A 31 -28.46 3.77 -4.03
C PHE A 31 -29.15 4.58 -5.14
N ALA A 32 -28.50 4.73 -6.28
CA ALA A 32 -29.14 4.90 -7.57
C ALA A 32 -28.25 4.30 -8.68
N ARG A 33 -28.83 3.43 -9.53
CA ARG A 33 -28.26 2.91 -10.79
C ARG A 33 -28.64 3.84 -11.95
N PRO A 34 -27.95 3.76 -13.10
CA PRO A 34 -28.61 3.19 -14.29
C PRO A 34 -27.66 2.39 -15.22
N ALA A 35 -28.20 1.99 -16.38
CA ALA A 35 -27.89 0.78 -17.14
C ALA A 35 -27.25 0.99 -18.53
N SER A 36 -26.76 -0.15 -19.07
CA SER A 36 -26.62 -0.61 -20.47
C SER A 36 -25.74 0.09 -21.53
N LYS A 37 -24.80 -0.74 -22.03
CA LYS A 37 -24.04 -0.89 -23.31
C LYS A 37 -24.73 -0.40 -24.62
N PRO A 38 -24.04 -0.20 -25.81
CA PRO A 38 -23.24 -1.25 -26.51
C PRO A 38 -22.11 -0.90 -27.54
N ASN A 39 -21.18 -1.88 -27.67
CA ASN A 39 -20.45 -2.50 -28.81
C ASN A 39 -19.69 -1.77 -29.97
N MET A 40 -18.69 -2.53 -30.46
CA MET A 40 -17.85 -2.47 -31.69
C MET A 40 -16.55 -1.65 -31.59
N LYS A 41 -15.38 -2.07 -32.13
CA LYS A 41 -15.05 -2.94 -33.26
C LYS A 41 -13.59 -3.46 -33.20
N LEU A 42 -13.38 -4.54 -33.95
CA LEU A 42 -12.17 -5.33 -34.25
C LEU A 42 -11.24 -4.64 -35.26
N ILE A 43 -9.90 -4.67 -35.06
CA ILE A 43 -8.86 -4.62 -36.13
C ILE A 43 -7.67 -5.53 -35.74
N VAL A 44 -7.19 -6.31 -36.71
CA VAL A 44 -6.06 -7.25 -36.71
C VAL A 44 -4.96 -6.72 -37.65
N ALA A 45 -3.68 -6.85 -37.28
CA ALA A 45 -2.48 -7.14 -38.11
C ALA A 45 -1.20 -6.89 -37.26
N HIS A 46 -0.38 -7.88 -36.90
CA HIS A 46 0.72 -8.56 -37.63
C HIS A 46 2.06 -7.80 -37.71
N HIS A 47 3.05 -8.25 -36.92
CA HIS A 47 4.49 -8.50 -37.21
C HIS A 47 5.21 -8.69 -35.84
N ALA A 48 5.74 -9.86 -35.47
CA ALA A 48 6.96 -10.51 -35.94
C ALA A 48 8.20 -9.62 -35.76
N ASP A 49 8.92 -9.77 -34.64
CA ASP A 49 10.36 -9.98 -34.71
C ASP A 49 10.91 -10.67 -33.47
N ASP A 50 11.85 -11.56 -33.78
CA ASP A 50 12.71 -12.35 -32.91
C ASP A 50 13.47 -11.49 -31.88
N SER A 51 13.46 -11.94 -30.63
CA SER A 51 14.66 -11.84 -29.80
C SER A 51 14.68 -13.02 -28.84
N MET A 52 15.38 -14.08 -29.27
CA MET A 52 15.96 -15.07 -28.39
C MET A 52 16.79 -14.34 -27.32
N PHE A 53 16.44 -14.50 -26.05
CA PHE A 53 17.33 -14.16 -24.95
C PHE A 53 17.55 -15.38 -24.07
N ASP A 54 18.84 -15.52 -23.79
CA ASP A 54 19.57 -16.67 -23.31
C ASP A 54 19.20 -17.05 -21.88
N ALA A 55 19.17 -18.35 -21.63
CA ALA A 55 18.88 -18.96 -20.35
C ALA A 55 20.16 -18.94 -19.48
N GLY A 56 20.38 -17.81 -18.81
CA GLY A 56 21.31 -17.69 -17.70
C GLY A 56 20.63 -18.13 -16.39
N ASP A 57 20.76 -19.42 -16.10
CA ASP A 57 20.39 -20.06 -14.85
C ASP A 57 21.40 -19.64 -13.76
N GLU A 58 21.12 -18.55 -13.04
CA GLU A 58 21.84 -18.20 -11.81
C GLU A 58 20.96 -18.56 -10.61
N GLU A 59 21.31 -19.68 -9.97
CA GLU A 59 20.79 -20.13 -8.69
C GLU A 59 21.22 -19.18 -7.56
N ASP A 60 20.61 -18.00 -7.46
CA ASP A 60 20.63 -17.21 -6.22
C ASP A 60 19.39 -17.55 -5.39
N SER A 61 19.42 -18.75 -4.78
CA SER A 61 18.53 -19.13 -3.68
C SER A 61 18.98 -18.45 -2.38
N ASP A 62 19.13 -17.13 -2.41
CA ASP A 62 19.18 -16.35 -1.19
C ASP A 62 17.75 -16.23 -0.66
N ASN A 63 17.51 -16.98 0.42
CA ASN A 63 16.31 -16.92 1.23
C ASN A 63 16.29 -15.58 2.01
N GLU A 64 16.39 -14.46 1.30
CA GLU A 64 16.24 -13.12 1.85
C GLU A 64 14.79 -12.95 2.27
N GLN A 65 14.55 -13.14 3.56
CA GLN A 65 13.28 -12.77 4.16
C GLN A 65 13.00 -11.29 3.84
N PRO A 66 11.80 -10.94 3.37
CA PRO A 66 11.47 -9.57 3.03
C PRO A 66 11.66 -8.69 4.28
N LYS A 67 12.67 -7.81 4.24
CA LYS A 67 12.92 -6.86 5.33
C LYS A 67 11.78 -5.84 5.38
N PHE A 68 11.25 -5.62 6.58
CA PHE A 68 10.26 -4.59 6.83
C PHE A 68 10.97 -3.24 6.99
N SER A 69 10.84 -2.38 5.98
CA SER A 69 11.44 -1.04 5.99
C SER A 69 10.49 0.04 6.54
N LEU A 70 9.34 -0.35 7.12
CA LEU A 70 8.60 0.60 7.94
C LEU A 70 9.37 0.81 9.23
N VAL A 71 10.31 1.76 9.21
CA VAL A 71 10.79 2.41 10.43
C VAL A 71 9.55 3.02 11.07
N THR A 72 9.00 2.37 12.10
CA THR A 72 7.97 2.98 12.93
C THR A 72 8.57 4.25 13.48
N PRO A 73 8.08 5.45 13.09
CA PRO A 73 8.65 6.68 13.59
C PRO A 73 8.53 6.67 15.11
N ALA A 74 9.60 7.06 15.82
CA ALA A 74 9.59 7.13 17.29
C ALA A 74 8.44 8.02 17.82
N MET A 75 7.95 8.94 16.99
CA MET A 75 6.87 9.88 17.27
C MET A 75 5.60 9.56 16.48
N LYS A 76 4.44 9.61 17.14
CA LYS A 76 3.15 9.35 16.50
C LYS A 76 2.85 10.43 15.45
N ARG A 77 2.12 10.08 14.38
CA ARG A 77 1.74 10.99 13.29
C ARG A 77 1.15 12.31 13.78
N ASN A 78 0.21 12.28 14.72
CA ASN A 78 -0.46 13.49 15.21
C ASN A 78 0.46 14.43 16.00
N GLN A 79 1.53 13.90 16.60
CA GLN A 79 2.51 14.70 17.32
C GLN A 79 3.48 15.41 16.37
N ARG A 80 3.60 14.93 15.13
CA ARG A 80 4.44 15.52 14.08
C ARG A 80 3.78 16.70 13.35
N ILE A 81 2.46 16.85 13.48
CA ILE A 81 1.67 17.90 12.82
C ILE A 81 1.81 19.19 13.60
N LEU A 82 2.26 20.24 12.92
CA LEU A 82 2.31 21.59 13.46
C LEU A 82 1.03 22.34 13.11
N ASP A 83 0.60 23.17 14.05
CA ASP A 83 -0.58 24.03 13.94
C ASP A 83 -0.13 25.49 13.87
N PRO A 84 -0.18 26.14 12.69
CA PRO A 84 0.28 27.52 12.51
C PRO A 84 -0.52 28.55 13.31
N SER A 85 -1.71 28.20 13.82
CA SER A 85 -2.51 29.10 14.67
C SER A 85 -1.94 29.24 16.08
N LYS A 86 -1.08 28.30 16.50
CA LYS A 86 -0.40 28.36 17.80
C LYS A 86 0.90 29.17 17.69
N PRO A 87 1.13 30.16 18.56
CA PRO A 87 2.30 31.05 18.46
C PRO A 87 3.63 30.28 18.58
N GLU A 88 3.68 29.25 19.43
CA GLU A 88 4.87 28.39 19.59
C GLU A 88 5.24 27.67 18.30
N HIS A 89 4.25 27.05 17.64
CA HIS A 89 4.47 26.35 16.37
C HIS A 89 4.79 27.32 15.24
N ALA A 90 4.13 28.49 15.21
CA ALA A 90 4.41 29.52 14.21
C ALA A 90 5.85 30.03 14.32
N ALA A 91 6.36 30.24 15.54
CA ALA A 91 7.74 30.61 15.78
C ALA A 91 8.72 29.53 15.30
N LEU A 92 8.43 28.25 15.59
CA LEU A 92 9.23 27.14 15.08
C LEU A 92 9.24 27.11 13.54
N ILE A 93 8.08 27.23 12.90
CA ILE A 93 7.95 27.25 11.44
C ILE A 93 8.72 28.43 10.82
N ALA A 94 8.67 29.60 11.45
CA ALA A 94 9.43 30.77 10.99
C ALA A 94 10.94 30.56 11.08
N SER A 95 11.41 29.83 12.10
CA SER A 95 12.81 29.48 12.29
C SER A 95 13.28 28.27 11.47
N ALA A 96 12.36 27.56 10.81
CA ALA A 96 12.67 26.31 10.11
C ALA A 96 13.55 26.54 8.87
N THR A 97 14.55 25.69 8.70
CA THR A 97 15.37 25.66 7.48
C THR A 97 14.53 25.17 6.31
N LYS A 98 14.29 26.05 5.35
CA LYS A 98 13.57 25.74 4.10
C LYS A 98 14.50 25.05 3.13
N VAL A 99 13.97 24.03 2.44
CA VAL A 99 14.68 23.39 1.33
C VAL A 99 14.69 24.32 0.12
N GLY A 100 15.84 24.45 -0.54
CA GLY A 100 16.07 25.44 -1.58
C GLY A 100 15.36 25.14 -2.90
N THR A 101 15.63 25.95 -3.91
CA THR A 101 15.00 25.87 -5.24
C THR A 101 15.51 24.70 -6.07
N GLU A 102 16.57 24.02 -5.65
CA GLU A 102 17.13 22.84 -6.31
C GLU A 102 16.11 21.69 -6.41
N TYR A 103 15.13 21.62 -5.51
CA TYR A 103 14.00 20.69 -5.60
C TYR A 103 12.94 21.22 -6.55
N TYR A 104 12.32 22.34 -6.20
CA TYR A 104 11.45 23.14 -7.06
C TYR A 104 11.36 24.53 -6.45
N ASP A 105 11.03 25.56 -7.23
CA ASP A 105 10.79 26.89 -6.68
C ASP A 105 9.37 26.96 -6.09
N SER A 106 9.26 27.14 -4.77
CA SER A 106 7.94 27.20 -4.11
C SER A 106 7.16 28.47 -4.43
N ASP A 107 7.89 29.52 -4.80
CA ASP A 107 7.36 30.86 -5.01
C ASP A 107 7.11 31.13 -6.50
N ALA A 108 7.62 30.25 -7.38
CA ALA A 108 7.30 30.24 -8.80
C ALA A 108 5.81 29.94 -9.06
N GLN A 109 5.32 30.49 -10.16
CA GLN A 109 3.98 30.21 -10.68
C GLN A 109 3.86 28.76 -11.16
N ASP A 110 2.63 28.25 -11.14
CA ASP A 110 2.34 26.94 -11.70
C ASP A 110 2.63 26.94 -13.21
N VAL A 111 3.25 25.85 -13.69
CA VAL A 111 3.47 25.60 -15.11
C VAL A 111 2.12 25.32 -15.78
N PRO A 112 1.86 25.85 -16.98
CA PRO A 112 0.63 25.58 -17.70
C PRO A 112 0.45 24.08 -17.99
N GLY A 113 -0.81 23.61 -17.94
CA GLY A 113 -1.19 22.22 -18.22
C GLY A 113 -1.43 21.38 -16.96
N ASP A 114 -1.87 20.14 -17.17
CA ASP A 114 -2.23 19.22 -16.10
C ASP A 114 -1.00 18.55 -15.46
N VAL A 115 -1.13 18.25 -14.17
CA VAL A 115 -0.13 17.47 -13.42
C VAL A 115 -0.08 16.05 -14.00
N LYS A 116 1.09 15.64 -14.47
CA LYS A 116 1.30 14.30 -15.04
C LYS A 116 1.27 13.20 -13.98
N ASP A 117 0.91 12.00 -14.42
CA ASP A 117 1.02 10.74 -13.66
C ASP A 117 0.26 10.70 -12.31
N THR A 118 -0.74 11.56 -12.12
CA THR A 118 -1.65 11.54 -10.96
C THR A 118 -3.09 11.31 -11.40
N SER A 119 -3.85 10.54 -10.62
CA SER A 119 -5.30 10.39 -10.84
C SER A 119 -6.12 11.56 -10.28
N LYS A 120 -5.48 12.47 -9.52
CA LYS A 120 -6.11 13.64 -8.89
C LYS A 120 -5.27 14.90 -9.16
N PRO A 121 -5.21 15.39 -10.41
CA PRO A 121 -4.36 16.52 -10.78
C PRO A 121 -4.77 17.84 -10.11
N ASP A 122 -6.04 17.97 -9.75
CA ASP A 122 -6.63 19.11 -9.04
C ASP A 122 -6.01 19.35 -7.66
N LEU A 123 -5.56 18.30 -6.97
CA LEU A 123 -4.98 18.40 -5.62
C LEU A 123 -3.53 18.88 -5.60
N PHE A 124 -2.85 18.89 -6.75
CA PHE A 124 -1.41 19.14 -6.83
C PHE A 124 -1.08 20.32 -7.74
N ARG A 125 0.07 20.93 -7.49
CA ARG A 125 0.63 21.99 -8.35
C ARG A 125 1.43 21.35 -9.48
N ASN A 126 1.30 21.93 -10.67
CA ASN A 126 2.20 21.62 -11.77
C ASN A 126 3.40 22.58 -11.66
N VAL A 127 4.57 22.07 -11.30
CA VAL A 127 5.75 22.89 -10.98
C VAL A 127 6.91 22.58 -11.92
N ALA A 128 7.76 23.57 -12.15
CA ALA A 128 9.06 23.36 -12.75
C ALA A 128 9.99 22.74 -11.69
N TRP A 129 10.48 21.53 -11.97
CA TRP A 129 11.42 20.84 -11.10
C TRP A 129 12.83 21.42 -11.24
N GLY A 130 13.53 21.56 -10.13
CA GLY A 130 14.93 21.98 -10.09
C GLY A 130 15.89 20.84 -10.41
N SER A 131 17.19 21.16 -10.43
CA SER A 131 18.26 20.24 -10.83
C SER A 131 18.36 18.98 -9.95
N TYR A 132 17.96 19.05 -8.68
CA TYR A 132 18.00 17.90 -7.78
C TYR A 132 17.05 16.78 -8.22
N ALA A 133 15.94 17.11 -8.87
CA ALA A 133 14.96 16.16 -9.39
C ALA A 133 15.45 15.39 -10.62
N THR A 134 16.57 15.81 -11.22
CA THR A 134 17.13 15.22 -12.43
C THR A 134 18.59 14.75 -12.25
N SER A 135 19.25 15.08 -11.14
CA SER A 135 20.64 14.73 -10.90
C SER A 135 20.82 13.27 -10.48
N TYR A 136 21.69 12.57 -11.22
CA TYR A 136 22.15 11.21 -10.98
C TYR A 136 23.58 11.15 -10.40
N ASP A 137 24.14 12.32 -10.06
CA ASP A 137 25.56 12.47 -9.76
C ASP A 137 25.95 11.89 -8.39
N ASN A 138 25.01 11.86 -7.45
CA ASN A 138 25.23 11.35 -6.10
C ASN A 138 24.74 9.90 -5.96
N GLU A 139 25.65 8.94 -6.10
CA GLU A 139 25.31 7.50 -6.01
C GLU A 139 24.77 7.10 -4.62
N ALA A 140 25.22 7.77 -3.56
CA ALA A 140 24.82 7.46 -2.19
C ALA A 140 23.31 7.70 -1.94
N GLU A 141 22.65 8.51 -2.77
CA GLU A 141 21.21 8.75 -2.68
C GLU A 141 20.37 7.63 -3.32
N PHE A 142 20.98 6.80 -4.17
CA PHE A 142 20.30 5.70 -4.83
C PHE A 142 20.42 4.43 -3.99
N VAL A 143 19.51 4.29 -3.03
CA VAL A 143 19.46 3.15 -2.11
C VAL A 143 18.56 2.03 -2.64
N LYS A 144 18.93 0.76 -2.40
CA LYS A 144 18.10 -0.42 -2.72
C LYS A 144 16.85 -0.52 -1.82
N GLU A 145 16.99 -0.09 -0.57
CA GLU A 145 15.96 -0.14 0.46
C GLU A 145 15.64 1.29 0.96
N PRO A 146 14.90 2.10 0.18
CA PRO A 146 14.59 3.46 0.58
C PRO A 146 13.70 3.50 1.83
N GLU A 147 14.14 4.27 2.82
CA GLU A 147 13.32 4.58 3.99
C GLU A 147 12.18 5.52 3.59
N PHE A 148 10.94 5.14 3.92
CA PHE A 148 9.79 6.01 3.71
C PHE A 148 9.27 6.56 5.02
N THR A 149 9.30 7.89 5.13
CA THR A 149 8.59 8.59 6.19
C THR A 149 7.33 9.23 5.62
N GLN A 150 6.17 8.88 6.18
CA GLN A 150 4.90 9.42 5.71
C GLN A 150 4.87 10.95 5.79
N PHE A 151 4.24 11.56 4.79
CA PHE A 151 3.86 12.96 4.79
C PHE A 151 2.77 13.20 5.84
N VAL A 152 2.85 14.36 6.50
CA VAL A 152 1.87 14.85 7.46
C VAL A 152 1.27 16.18 6.97
N PRO A 153 0.03 16.52 7.36
CA PRO A 153 -0.53 17.84 7.08
C PRO A 153 0.39 18.97 7.56
N GLY A 154 0.57 19.97 6.70
CA GLY A 154 1.53 21.07 6.86
C GLY A 154 2.76 20.90 5.98
N ARG A 155 3.47 22.00 5.67
CA ARG A 155 4.74 21.93 4.90
C ARG A 155 5.89 21.39 5.74
N PHE A 156 5.89 21.70 7.03
CA PHE A 156 6.91 21.27 7.98
C PHE A 156 6.37 20.18 8.89
N GLU A 157 7.25 19.31 9.34
CA GLU A 157 6.96 18.29 10.35
C GLU A 157 7.91 18.42 11.53
N LEU A 158 7.38 18.12 12.72
CA LEU A 158 8.18 18.02 13.94
C LEU A 158 8.86 16.65 14.00
N LEU A 159 10.16 16.63 14.28
CA LEU A 159 10.94 15.42 14.49
C LEU A 159 11.03 15.07 15.99
N PRO A 160 11.39 13.82 16.36
CA PRO A 160 11.49 13.41 17.76
C PRO A 160 12.50 14.20 18.60
N ASP A 161 13.51 14.78 17.96
CA ASP A 161 14.53 15.64 18.58
C ASP A 161 14.06 17.09 18.79
N GLY A 162 12.82 17.41 18.41
CA GLY A 162 12.23 18.74 18.48
C GLY A 162 12.57 19.64 17.29
N THR A 163 13.37 19.17 16.33
CA THR A 163 13.70 19.95 15.13
C THR A 163 12.59 19.89 14.09
N LEU A 164 12.58 20.86 13.16
CA LEU A 164 11.64 20.89 12.05
C LEU A 164 12.28 20.44 10.76
N ARG A 165 11.54 19.64 9.99
CA ARG A 165 11.94 19.20 8.66
C ARG A 165 10.96 19.70 7.59
N ASP A 166 11.48 20.33 6.54
CA ASP A 166 10.68 20.69 5.36
C ASP A 166 10.36 19.43 4.55
N GLN A 167 9.07 19.10 4.45
CA GLN A 167 8.58 17.93 3.74
C GLN A 167 8.75 18.04 2.22
N LYS A 168 9.09 19.23 1.70
CA LYS A 168 9.52 19.43 0.31
C LYS A 168 10.64 18.47 -0.11
N SER A 169 11.58 18.18 0.80
CA SER A 169 12.67 17.23 0.55
C SER A 169 12.19 15.81 0.22
N LYS A 170 11.02 15.41 0.70
CA LYS A 170 10.47 14.06 0.52
C LYS A 170 9.77 13.86 -0.82
N LEU A 171 9.52 14.93 -1.57
CA LEU A 171 8.80 14.85 -2.84
C LEU A 171 9.63 14.11 -3.90
N ILE A 172 10.95 14.16 -3.79
CA ILE A 172 11.88 13.48 -4.69
C ILE A 172 12.35 12.21 -4.02
N ILE A 173 12.15 11.08 -4.70
CA ILE A 173 12.58 9.76 -4.24
C ILE A 173 13.62 9.25 -5.24
N LYS A 174 14.82 8.99 -4.75
CA LYS A 174 15.89 8.34 -5.50
C LYS A 174 16.06 6.93 -4.96
N LEU A 175 16.08 5.94 -5.84
CA LEU A 175 16.20 4.53 -5.46
C LEU A 175 16.87 3.71 -6.56
N LEU A 176 17.40 2.55 -6.19
CA LEU A 176 17.80 1.49 -7.13
C LEU A 176 16.63 0.54 -7.33
N ASP A 177 16.27 0.28 -8.58
CA ASP A 177 15.23 -0.69 -8.90
C ASP A 177 15.71 -2.14 -8.68
N LYS A 178 14.80 -3.12 -8.80
CA LYS A 178 15.10 -4.56 -8.67
C LYS A 178 16.17 -5.06 -9.64
N ALA A 179 16.38 -4.36 -10.76
CA ALA A 179 17.42 -4.67 -11.74
C ALA A 179 18.70 -3.84 -11.52
N GLY A 180 18.81 -3.13 -10.40
CA GLY A 180 19.96 -2.29 -10.07
C GLY A 180 20.02 -0.96 -10.82
N ARG A 181 18.96 -0.55 -11.54
CA ARG A 181 18.94 0.72 -12.28
C ARG A 181 18.54 1.88 -11.38
N LYS A 182 19.24 3.00 -11.52
CA LYS A 182 18.92 4.27 -10.84
C LYS A 182 17.58 4.82 -11.33
N ARG A 183 16.69 5.17 -10.40
CA ARG A 183 15.39 5.80 -10.70
C ARG A 183 15.21 7.03 -9.82
N ILE A 184 14.68 8.10 -10.41
CA ILE A 184 14.24 9.30 -9.70
C ILE A 184 12.73 9.47 -9.93
N PHE A 185 11.97 9.62 -8.85
CA PHE A 185 10.56 9.95 -8.89
C PHE A 185 10.33 11.32 -8.27
N ALA A 186 9.86 12.27 -9.07
CA ALA A 186 9.46 13.60 -8.59
C ALA A 186 7.94 13.63 -8.39
N ASN A 187 7.49 13.76 -7.15
CA ASN A 187 6.07 13.79 -6.81
C ASN A 187 5.57 15.23 -6.70
N PRO A 188 4.48 15.59 -7.41
CA PRO A 188 4.03 16.97 -7.47
C PRO A 188 3.63 17.48 -6.07
N PRO A 189 4.02 18.71 -5.70
CA PRO A 189 3.68 19.26 -4.39
C PRO A 189 2.17 19.49 -4.29
N PRO A 190 1.56 19.29 -3.10
CA PRO A 190 0.17 19.66 -2.87
C PRO A 190 -0.10 21.14 -3.17
N ARG A 191 -1.29 21.47 -3.69
CA ARG A 191 -1.75 22.87 -3.74
C ARG A 191 -1.89 23.45 -2.34
N ASP A 192 -2.42 22.64 -1.44
CA ASP A 192 -2.52 22.93 -0.02
C ASP A 192 -1.86 21.81 0.78
N TRP A 193 -0.80 22.16 1.51
CA TRP A 193 -0.10 21.23 2.39
C TRP A 193 -0.92 20.82 3.61
N ALA A 194 -1.93 21.61 4.03
CA ALA A 194 -2.84 21.24 5.11
C ALA A 194 -3.93 20.24 4.66
N SER A 195 -4.15 20.08 3.35
CA SER A 195 -5.16 19.18 2.82
C SER A 195 -4.84 17.71 3.11
N GLN A 196 -5.63 17.10 4.00
CA GLN A 196 -5.49 15.69 4.34
C GLN A 196 -5.68 14.78 3.11
N GLU A 197 -6.53 15.18 2.16
CA GLU A 197 -6.77 14.41 0.95
C GLU A 197 -5.53 14.37 0.05
N ALA A 198 -4.91 15.53 -0.20
CA ALA A 198 -3.70 15.64 -1.00
C ALA A 198 -2.55 14.86 -0.36
N ILE A 199 -2.37 14.99 0.97
CA ILE A 199 -1.35 14.26 1.73
C ILE A 199 -1.58 12.75 1.69
N THR A 200 -2.83 12.28 1.78
CA THR A 200 -3.15 10.86 1.63
C THR A 200 -2.85 10.35 0.22
N ALA A 201 -3.21 11.11 -0.81
CA ALA A 201 -2.91 10.75 -2.20
C ALA A 201 -1.40 10.70 -2.46
N LEU A 202 -0.64 11.66 -1.94
CA LEU A 202 0.83 11.72 -2.03
C LEU A 202 1.49 10.51 -1.34
N ASN A 203 1.09 10.20 -0.10
CA ASN A 203 1.58 9.03 0.62
C ASN A 203 1.31 7.71 -0.14
N LYS A 204 0.10 7.55 -0.69
CA LYS A 204 -0.26 6.38 -1.51
C LYS A 204 0.65 6.26 -2.73
N ARG A 205 0.87 7.36 -3.43
CA ARG A 205 1.71 7.41 -4.64
C ARG A 205 3.16 7.03 -4.33
N THR A 206 3.77 7.64 -3.31
CA THR A 206 5.14 7.34 -2.90
C THR A 206 5.32 5.87 -2.52
N VAL A 207 4.43 5.33 -1.68
CA VAL A 207 4.45 3.91 -1.29
C VAL A 207 4.36 3.01 -2.53
N GLN A 208 3.49 3.36 -3.48
CA GLN A 208 3.32 2.57 -4.69
C GLN A 208 4.54 2.62 -5.62
N GLN A 209 5.20 3.78 -5.74
CA GLN A 209 6.45 3.92 -6.49
C GLN A 209 7.55 3.03 -5.91
N ILE A 210 7.77 3.09 -4.59
CA ILE A 210 8.78 2.27 -3.93
C ILE A 210 8.44 0.78 -4.07
N ARG A 211 7.20 0.38 -3.78
CA ARG A 211 6.75 -1.03 -3.87
C ARG A 211 6.90 -1.62 -5.27
N ARG A 212 6.60 -0.87 -6.33
CA ARG A 212 6.68 -1.36 -7.71
C ARG A 212 8.12 -1.54 -8.17
N ASN A 213 9.04 -0.72 -7.68
CA ASN A 213 10.41 -0.67 -8.17
C ASN A 213 11.42 -1.40 -7.27
N THR A 214 11.12 -1.63 -6.00
CA THR A 214 12.03 -2.24 -5.02
C THR A 214 11.42 -3.50 -4.39
N ASN A 215 12.21 -4.23 -3.60
CA ASN A 215 11.71 -5.35 -2.78
C ASN A 215 11.16 -4.89 -1.42
N VAL A 216 11.19 -3.58 -1.15
CA VAL A 216 10.70 -3.01 0.11
C VAL A 216 9.20 -3.24 0.26
N ARG A 217 8.83 -3.78 1.43
CA ARG A 217 7.44 -3.93 1.84
C ARG A 217 7.14 -3.02 3.01
N PHE A 218 6.07 -2.23 2.86
CA PHE A 218 5.55 -1.36 3.91
C PHE A 218 4.53 -2.05 4.81
N ARG A 219 4.31 -3.35 4.67
CA ARG A 219 3.35 -4.10 5.48
C ARG A 219 3.86 -5.50 5.68
N GLU A 220 3.56 -6.05 6.84
CA GLU A 220 3.73 -7.47 7.07
C GLU A 220 2.98 -8.26 6.01
N VAL A 221 3.65 -9.26 5.43
CA VAL A 221 3.00 -10.16 4.46
C VAL A 221 1.94 -10.92 5.24
N VAL A 222 0.67 -10.60 4.97
CA VAL A 222 -0.45 -11.33 5.54
C VAL A 222 -0.33 -12.77 5.06
N ARG A 223 0.03 -13.68 5.98
CA ARG A 223 0.11 -15.09 5.64
C ARG A 223 -1.27 -15.56 5.20
N ALA A 224 -1.37 -16.30 4.11
CA ALA A 224 -2.66 -16.81 3.66
C ALA A 224 -3.29 -17.75 4.70
N TYR A 225 -4.62 -17.78 4.75
CA TYR A 225 -5.34 -18.75 5.57
C TYR A 225 -5.22 -20.14 4.95
N VAL A 226 -4.87 -21.13 5.76
CA VAL A 226 -4.73 -22.53 5.32
C VAL A 226 -6.10 -23.24 5.37
N PRO A 227 -6.26 -24.38 4.66
CA PRO A 227 -7.54 -25.09 4.62
C PRO A 227 -8.11 -25.44 6.00
N GLU A 228 -7.26 -25.77 6.98
CA GLU A 228 -7.70 -26.06 8.35
C GLU A 228 -8.27 -24.83 9.07
N GLU A 229 -7.62 -23.68 8.95
CA GLU A 229 -8.13 -22.41 9.49
C GLU A 229 -9.46 -22.03 8.84
N ARG A 230 -9.58 -22.19 7.52
CA ARG A 230 -10.82 -21.90 6.79
C ARG A 230 -11.96 -22.83 7.16
N ARG A 231 -11.66 -24.10 7.45
CA ARG A 231 -12.65 -25.05 7.97
C ARG A 231 -13.16 -24.60 9.32
N TRP A 232 -12.26 -24.23 10.22
CA TRP A 232 -12.64 -23.70 11.53
C TRP A 232 -13.47 -22.43 11.42
N ILE A 233 -13.08 -21.50 10.54
CA ILE A 233 -13.86 -20.27 10.26
C ILE A 233 -15.28 -20.67 9.84
N LEU A 234 -15.42 -21.57 8.86
CA LEU A 234 -16.72 -22.01 8.37
C LEU A 234 -17.59 -22.62 9.47
N GLU A 235 -17.01 -23.44 10.35
CA GLU A 235 -17.73 -24.09 11.46
C GLU A 235 -18.21 -23.10 12.54
N ASN A 236 -17.53 -21.95 12.69
CA ASN A 236 -17.82 -20.94 13.69
C ASN A 236 -18.60 -19.73 13.15
N LEU A 237 -19.06 -19.80 11.89
CA LEU A 237 -19.94 -18.83 11.27
C LEU A 237 -21.37 -19.38 11.17
N SER A 238 -22.36 -18.54 11.45
CA SER A 238 -23.77 -18.76 11.15
C SER A 238 -24.23 -17.71 10.15
N SER A 239 -24.69 -18.15 8.98
CA SER A 239 -25.09 -17.27 7.87
C SER A 239 -24.04 -16.20 7.53
N GLY A 240 -22.76 -16.58 7.56
CA GLY A 240 -21.63 -15.68 7.23
C GLY A 240 -21.26 -14.69 8.32
N LYS A 241 -21.77 -14.83 9.55
CA LYS A 241 -21.40 -13.99 10.70
C LYS A 241 -21.00 -14.84 11.91
N PRO A 242 -20.07 -14.39 12.76
CA PRO A 242 -19.73 -15.09 13.98
C PRO A 242 -20.93 -15.20 14.93
N THR A 243 -21.16 -16.39 15.50
CA THR A 243 -22.29 -16.65 16.40
C THR A 243 -22.20 -15.91 17.73
N GLN A 244 -20.98 -15.79 18.27
CA GLN A 244 -20.70 -15.16 19.58
C GLN A 244 -20.12 -13.74 19.44
N GLY A 245 -20.21 -13.15 18.24
CA GLY A 245 -19.61 -11.86 17.93
C GLY A 245 -18.11 -11.95 17.63
N TRP A 246 -17.57 -10.84 17.09
CA TRP A 246 -16.21 -10.82 16.54
C TRP A 246 -15.11 -10.95 17.57
N LYS A 247 -15.28 -10.39 18.77
CA LYS A 247 -14.25 -10.42 19.81
C LYS A 247 -13.92 -11.85 20.22
N THR A 248 -14.94 -12.61 20.61
CA THR A 248 -14.81 -14.02 21.01
C THR A 248 -14.31 -14.87 19.85
N PHE A 249 -14.82 -14.63 18.63
CA PHE A 249 -14.35 -15.34 17.43
C PHE A 249 -12.84 -15.17 17.17
N VAL A 250 -12.32 -13.95 17.34
CA VAL A 250 -10.88 -13.66 17.18
C VAL A 250 -10.06 -14.32 18.30
N GLU A 251 -10.53 -14.24 19.54
CA GLU A 251 -9.87 -14.88 20.69
C GLU A 251 -9.80 -16.40 20.53
N ASP A 252 -10.91 -17.04 20.18
CA ASP A 252 -10.99 -18.50 19.98
C ASP A 252 -10.17 -18.96 18.79
N PHE A 253 -10.16 -18.20 17.68
CA PHE A 253 -9.32 -18.49 16.53
C PHE A 253 -7.84 -18.51 16.92
N ASN A 254 -7.37 -17.46 17.61
CA ASN A 254 -5.96 -17.35 17.99
C ASN A 254 -5.58 -18.39 19.04
N LYS A 255 -6.45 -18.66 20.02
CA LYS A 255 -6.26 -19.76 20.97
C LYS A 255 -6.08 -21.11 20.29
N ARG A 256 -6.73 -21.31 19.13
CA ARG A 256 -6.66 -22.56 18.37
C ARG A 256 -5.46 -22.67 17.45
N PHE A 257 -4.97 -21.57 16.88
CA PHE A 257 -3.98 -21.63 15.81
C PHE A 257 -2.67 -20.92 16.09
N GLU A 258 -2.66 -19.86 16.90
CA GLU A 258 -1.46 -19.06 17.17
C GLU A 258 -0.31 -19.94 17.68
N GLY A 259 0.88 -19.76 17.11
CA GLY A 259 2.08 -20.53 17.46
C GLY A 259 2.09 -21.97 16.95
N MET A 260 0.98 -22.52 16.46
CA MET A 260 0.92 -23.89 15.94
C MET A 260 1.62 -24.01 14.59
N LYS A 261 2.17 -25.20 14.30
CA LYS A 261 2.67 -25.57 12.96
C LYS A 261 1.60 -26.43 12.30
N ILE A 262 1.04 -25.93 11.20
CA ILE A 262 -0.04 -26.60 10.47
C ILE A 262 0.51 -27.11 9.13
N ALA A 263 0.04 -28.27 8.67
CA ALA A 263 0.42 -28.81 7.38
C ALA A 263 0.07 -27.83 6.24
N GLY A 264 1.04 -27.55 5.37
CA GLY A 264 0.89 -26.60 4.26
C GLY A 264 1.04 -25.12 4.65
N ALA A 265 1.33 -24.81 5.92
CA ALA A 265 1.73 -23.46 6.34
C ALA A 265 3.26 -23.30 6.35
N ILE A 266 3.75 -22.12 5.94
CA ILE A 266 5.14 -21.73 6.15
C ILE A 266 5.28 -21.18 7.58
N GLY A 267 6.08 -21.86 8.40
CA GLY A 267 6.38 -21.49 9.79
C GLY A 267 5.23 -21.69 10.79
N THR A 268 5.37 -21.13 11.98
CA THR A 268 4.31 -21.07 13.00
C THR A 268 3.22 -20.09 12.58
N ARG A 269 1.96 -20.35 12.93
CA ARG A 269 0.86 -19.44 12.57
C ARG A 269 0.94 -18.16 13.41
N PRO A 270 0.83 -16.98 12.77
CA PRO A 270 0.83 -15.72 13.48
C PRO A 270 -0.53 -15.48 14.15
N TYR A 271 -0.52 -14.57 15.13
CA TYR A 271 -1.73 -13.95 15.63
C TYR A 271 -2.50 -13.28 14.47
N ARG A 272 -3.83 -13.44 14.47
CA ARG A 272 -4.75 -12.82 13.52
C ARG A 272 -5.56 -11.73 14.20
N SER A 273 -5.47 -10.52 13.66
CA SER A 273 -6.28 -9.40 14.13
C SER A 273 -7.74 -9.53 13.68
N HIS A 274 -8.61 -8.77 14.36
CA HIS A 274 -10.01 -8.59 13.97
C HIS A 274 -10.14 -8.18 12.49
N SER A 275 -9.37 -7.18 12.03
CA SER A 275 -9.42 -6.70 10.63
C SER A 275 -9.04 -7.82 9.64
N SER A 276 -8.05 -8.67 9.97
CA SER A 276 -7.65 -9.80 9.12
C SER A 276 -8.78 -10.82 8.96
N LEU A 277 -9.39 -11.25 10.07
CA LEU A 277 -10.47 -12.24 10.04
C LEU A 277 -11.75 -11.68 9.41
N THR A 278 -12.11 -10.42 9.71
CA THR A 278 -13.25 -9.77 9.06
C THR A 278 -13.07 -9.70 7.56
N LYS A 279 -11.89 -9.34 7.04
CA LYS A 279 -11.64 -9.28 5.60
C LYS A 279 -11.72 -10.65 4.92
N GLU A 280 -11.23 -11.72 5.55
CA GLU A 280 -11.38 -13.08 5.01
C GLU A 280 -12.87 -13.46 4.91
N VAL A 281 -13.65 -13.19 5.95
CA VAL A 281 -15.08 -13.48 5.97
C VAL A 281 -15.87 -12.57 5.03
N GLU A 282 -15.55 -11.30 4.90
CA GLU A 282 -16.23 -10.40 3.95
C GLU A 282 -15.91 -10.78 2.51
N ARG A 283 -14.65 -11.12 2.21
CA ARG A 283 -14.22 -11.50 0.87
C ARG A 283 -14.87 -12.79 0.38
N PHE A 284 -15.01 -13.79 1.24
CA PHE A 284 -15.52 -15.11 0.86
C PHE A 284 -16.88 -15.46 1.47
N GLY A 285 -17.47 -14.56 2.24
CA GLY A 285 -18.67 -14.81 3.04
C GLY A 285 -19.87 -15.15 2.19
N ALA A 286 -20.27 -14.24 1.30
CA ALA A 286 -21.43 -14.41 0.46
C ALA A 286 -21.29 -15.60 -0.51
N ASP A 287 -20.09 -15.79 -1.05
CA ASP A 287 -19.88 -16.76 -2.13
C ASP A 287 -19.56 -18.18 -1.65
N PHE A 288 -18.92 -18.31 -0.49
CA PHE A 288 -18.45 -19.60 0.03
C PHE A 288 -19.04 -19.90 1.41
N TYR A 289 -18.74 -19.10 2.43
CA TYR A 289 -19.06 -19.47 3.81
C TYR A 289 -20.55 -19.56 4.09
N VAL A 290 -21.37 -18.65 3.54
CA VAL A 290 -22.84 -18.71 3.64
C VAL A 290 -23.39 -19.98 3.00
N LYS A 291 -22.71 -20.50 1.97
CA LYS A 291 -23.10 -21.73 1.26
C LYS A 291 -22.53 -23.01 1.88
N GLY A 292 -21.79 -22.91 2.99
CA GLY A 292 -21.13 -24.08 3.58
C GLY A 292 -19.89 -24.55 2.82
N LEU A 293 -19.32 -23.71 1.95
CA LEU A 293 -18.17 -24.03 1.11
C LEU A 293 -16.90 -23.36 1.66
N MET A 294 -15.74 -23.97 1.40
CA MET A 294 -14.44 -23.37 1.72
C MET A 294 -13.81 -22.76 0.48
N PRO A 295 -13.27 -21.53 0.55
CA PRO A 295 -12.53 -20.96 -0.56
C PRO A 295 -11.21 -21.72 -0.74
N VAL A 296 -10.93 -22.12 -1.98
CA VAL A 296 -9.68 -22.76 -2.37
C VAL A 296 -8.78 -21.67 -2.96
N THR A 297 -7.61 -21.44 -2.36
CA THR A 297 -6.60 -20.60 -3.00
C THR A 297 -6.17 -21.32 -4.27
N ALA A 298 -6.29 -20.67 -5.42
CA ALA A 298 -5.77 -21.18 -6.68
C ALA A 298 -4.32 -21.62 -6.43
N ARG A 299 -4.00 -22.89 -6.71
CA ARG A 299 -2.60 -23.29 -6.75
C ARG A 299 -2.01 -22.46 -7.88
N LYS A 300 -1.05 -21.58 -7.56
CA LYS A 300 -0.14 -21.06 -8.58
C LYS A 300 0.44 -22.29 -9.26
N GLY A 301 -0.03 -22.57 -10.47
CA GLY A 301 0.60 -23.58 -11.29
C GLY A 301 2.05 -23.17 -11.40
N LYS A 302 2.95 -23.95 -10.82
CA LYS A 302 4.29 -24.04 -11.39
C LYS A 302 4.03 -24.44 -12.83
N LYS A 303 4.16 -23.49 -13.76
CA LYS A 303 4.47 -23.88 -15.12
C LYS A 303 5.84 -24.54 -15.00
N GLU A 304 5.83 -25.87 -15.05
CA GLU A 304 7.00 -26.65 -15.44
C GLU A 304 7.36 -26.30 -16.88
#